data_AF-A0A317FWW1-F1
#
_entry.id   AF-A0A317FWW1-F1
#
_cell.length_a   1.000
_cell.length_b   1.000
_cell.length_c   1.000
_cell.angle_alpha   90.00
_cell.angle_beta   90.00
_cell.angle_gamma   90.00
#
_symmetry.space_group_name_H-M   'P 1'
#
loop_
_entity.id
_entity.type
_entity.pdbx_description
1 polymer ?
#
loop_
_entity_poly.entity_id
_entity_poly.type
_entity_poly.pdbx_seq_one_letter_code
_entity_poly.pdbx_strand_id
1 'polypeptide(L)' 'MELKWDKDLDDKALDLLSSDALDQIQEKRYDAEMKEEGITDIVKIGVAFSGKKVKIST' A
#
# COMPACT_ATOMS: atom_id res chain seq x y z
N MET A 1 0.28 -2.36 -6.34
CA MET A 1 0.28 -1.06 -5.64
C MET A 1 -1.15 -0.75 -5.22
N GLU A 2 -1.35 -0.13 -4.07
CA GLU A 2 -2.65 0.30 -3.53
C GLU A 2 -2.52 1.72 -2.97
N LEU A 3 -3.58 2.52 -3.13
CA LEU A 3 -3.55 3.95 -2.81
C LEU A 3 -4.67 4.31 -1.84
N LYS A 4 -4.31 5.03 -0.78
CA LYS A 4 -5.25 5.56 0.20
C LYS A 4 -5.08 7.07 0.37
N TRP A 5 -6.18 7.73 0.69
CA TRP A 5 -6.20 9.17 0.94
C TRP A 5 -7.20 9.49 2.03
N ASP A 6 -6.81 10.41 2.91
CA ASP A 6 -7.72 11.09 3.81
C ASP A 6 -7.24 12.51 4.10
N LYS A 7 -8.15 13.40 4.48
CA LYS A 7 -7.85 14.79 4.81
C LYS A 7 -7.34 14.94 6.25
N ASP A 8 -6.50 15.95 6.45
CA ASP A 8 -6.07 16.40 7.78
C ASP A 8 -5.42 15.31 8.66
N LEU A 9 -4.69 14.37 8.04
CA LEU A 9 -3.96 13.35 8.78
C LEU A 9 -2.67 13.92 9.38
N ASP A 10 -2.42 13.57 10.64
CA ASP A 10 -1.09 13.67 11.23
C ASP A 10 -0.14 12.60 10.65
N ASP A 11 1.16 12.76 10.90
CA ASP A 11 2.16 11.89 10.27
C ASP A 11 2.06 10.44 10.75
N LYS A 12 1.57 10.16 11.97
CA LYS A 12 1.35 8.80 12.46
C LYS A 12 0.13 8.17 11.80
N ALA A 13 -0.97 8.91 11.70
CA ALA A 13 -2.16 8.45 11.02
C ALA A 13 -1.91 8.19 9.53
N LEU A 14 -1.11 9.04 8.88
CA LEU A 14 -0.69 8.87 7.49
C LEU A 14 0.20 7.62 7.29
N ASP A 15 1.07 7.31 8.25
CA ASP A 15 1.92 6.12 8.25
C ASP A 15 1.14 4.81 8.45
N LEU A 16 0.16 4.83 9.36
CA LEU A 16 -0.78 3.74 9.52
C LEU A 16 -1.59 3.52 8.24
N LEU A 17 -2.01 4.60 7.58
CA LEU A 17 -2.79 4.51 6.34
C LEU A 17 -1.98 3.91 5.18
N SER A 18 -0.67 4.19 5.08
CA SER A 18 0.16 3.57 4.04
C SER A 18 0.44 2.10 4.33
N SER A 19 0.55 1.73 5.62
CA SER A 19 0.67 0.35 6.06
C SER A 19 -0.61 -0.45 5.80
N ASP A 20 -1.77 0.13 6.09
CA ASP A 20 -3.08 -0.46 5.80
C ASP A 20 -3.31 -0.64 4.28
N ALA A 21 -2.78 0.26 3.45
CA ALA A 21 -2.73 0.06 2.00
C ALA A 21 -1.88 -1.16 1.61
N LEU A 22 -0.76 -1.41 2.30
CA LEU A 22 0.10 -2.56 2.05
C LEU A 22 -0.58 -3.87 2.48
N ASP A 23 -1.22 -3.88 3.65
CA ASP A 23 -2.00 -5.02 4.15
C ASP A 23 -3.14 -5.38 3.20
N GLN A 24 -3.84 -4.37 2.67
CA GLN A 24 -4.89 -4.57 1.68
C GLN A 24 -4.37 -5.29 0.40
N ILE A 25 -3.15 -4.99 -0.06
CA ILE A 25 -2.52 -5.69 -1.19
C ILE A 25 -2.26 -7.16 -0.83
N GLN A 26 -1.81 -7.43 0.40
CA GLN A 26 -1.55 -8.79 0.87
C GLN A 26 -2.84 -9.61 0.97
N GLU A 27 -3.90 -9.03 1.53
CA GLU A 27 -5.19 -9.70 1.71
C GLU A 27 -5.87 -10.02 0.38
N LYS A 28 -5.84 -9.09 -0.57
CA LYS A 28 -6.43 -9.29 -1.90
C LYS A 28 -5.64 -10.25 -2.78
N ARG A 29 -4.41 -10.62 -2.38
CA ARG A 29 -3.53 -11.57 -3.07
C ARG A 29 -3.41 -11.28 -4.57
N TYR A 30 -3.23 -10.02 -4.95
CA TYR A 30 -3.01 -9.62 -6.35
C TYR A 30 -1.81 -10.33 -6.99
N ASP A 31 -0.89 -10.81 -6.16
CA ASP A 31 0.27 -11.60 -6.54
C ASP A 31 -0.03 -13.09 -6.79
N ALA A 32 -1.26 -13.56 -6.59
CA ALA A 32 -1.61 -14.98 -6.74
C ALA A 32 -1.36 -15.49 -8.17
N GLU A 33 -1.95 -14.84 -9.17
CA GLU A 33 -1.79 -15.23 -10.58
C GLU A 33 -0.32 -15.13 -11.02
N MET A 34 0.37 -14.06 -10.62
CA MET A 34 1.80 -13.87 -10.89
C MET A 34 2.66 -15.01 -10.31
N LYS A 35 2.35 -15.46 -9.08
CA LYS A 35 3.03 -16.59 -8.44
C LYS A 35 2.76 -17.91 -9.16
N GLU A 36 1.54 -18.10 -9.66
CA GLU A 36 1.18 -19.28 -10.47
C GLU A 36 1.94 -19.30 -11.80
N GLU A 37 2.22 -18.13 -12.39
CA GLU A 37 3.08 -17.97 -13.57
C GLU A 37 4.59 -18.07 -13.25
N GLY A 38 4.96 -18.33 -11.98
CA GLY A 38 6.36 -18.49 -11.56
C GLY A 38 7.09 -17.18 -11.30
N ILE A 39 6.40 -16.04 -11.24
CA ILE A 39 6.98 -14.74 -10.89
C ILE A 39 7.15 -14.68 -9.36
N THR A 40 8.40 -14.56 -8.92
CA THR A 40 8.77 -14.56 -7.50
C THR A 40 9.15 -13.18 -6.97
N ASP A 41 9.72 -12.32 -7.83
CA ASP A 41 10.05 -10.93 -7.51
C ASP A 41 8.84 -10.01 -7.74
N ILE A 42 8.00 -9.90 -6.72
CA ILE A 42 6.79 -9.08 -6.76
C ILE A 42 6.93 -7.93 -5.77
N VAL A 43 7.04 -6.71 -6.29
CA VAL A 43 7.09 -5.49 -5.48
C VAL A 43 5.69 -5.04 -5.11
N LYS A 44 5.42 -4.94 -3.81
CA LYS A 44 4.17 -4.42 -3.25
C LYS A 44 4.44 -3.02 -2.67
N ILE A 45 3.54 -2.09 -2.92
CA ILE A 45 3.71 -0.69 -2.54
C ILE A 45 2.36 -0.17 -2.04
N GLY A 46 2.29 0.21 -0.77
CA GLY A 46 1.18 0.92 -0.16
C GLY A 46 1.49 2.41 -0.12
N VAL A 47 0.62 3.24 -0.69
CA VAL A 47 0.82 4.70 -0.73
C VAL A 47 -0.34 5.39 -0.03
N ALA A 48 -0.04 6.30 0.89
CA ALA A 48 -1.04 7.13 1.55
C ALA A 48 -0.78 8.62 1.33
N PHE A 49 -1.85 9.38 1.16
CA PHE A 49 -1.82 10.82 0.93
C PHE A 49 -2.68 11.58 1.93
N SER A 50 -2.21 12.75 2.37
CA SER A 50 -3.03 13.76 3.03
C SER A 50 -2.66 15.15 2.54
N GLY A 51 -3.53 15.74 1.73
CA GLY A 51 -3.22 16.99 1.01
C GLY A 51 -1.96 16.84 0.15
N LYS A 52 -0.88 17.56 0.52
CA LYS A 52 0.43 17.50 -0.15
C LYS A 52 1.42 16.52 0.49
N LYS A 53 1.05 15.89 1.61
CA LYS A 53 1.89 14.89 2.29
C LYS A 53 1.67 13.53 1.64
N VAL A 54 2.76 12.78 1.47
CA VAL A 54 2.75 11.40 0.96
C VAL A 54 3.58 10.52 1.88
N LYS A 55 3.09 9.31 2.14
CA LYS A 55 3.85 8.23 2.78
C LYS A 55 3.79 6.99 1.91
N ILE A 56 4.93 6.31 1.83
CA ILE A 56 5.11 5.10 1.02
C ILE A 56 5.59 3.99 1.96
N SER A 57 4.92 2.84 1.92
CA SER A 57 5.28 1.60 2.60
C SER A 57 5.51 0.51 1.53
N THR A 58 6.54 -0.32 1.72
CA THR A 58 6.94 -1.38 0.79
C THR A 58 7.18 -2.68 1.54
#